data_AF-A0A5C6DY38-F1
#
_entry.id   AF-A0A5C6DY38-F1
#
_cell.length_a   1.000
_cell.length_b   1.000
_cell.length_c   1.000
_cell.angle_alpha   90.00
_cell.angle_beta   90.00
_cell.angle_gamma   90.00
#
_symmetry.space_group_name_H-M   'P 1'
#
loop_
_entity.id
_entity.type
_entity.pdbx_description
1 polymer ?
#
loop_
_entity_poly.entity_id
_entity_poly.type
_entity_poly.pdbx_seq_one_letter_code
_entity_poly.pdbx_strand_id
1 'polypeptide(L)'
;MNLRILIGMVLLGMIPGFDAASSYQQKKGRMNPVVLPAMVRELDYRIGQVSHEFVSALDILPTTAAATDVSLPTDRKLDGFDLMPMLVKQVDSSPRQESPRQEFVSYNGLTLEAVRMGPWKLHLPRKAVNLV
;
A
#
# COMPACT_ATOMS: atom_id res chain seq x y z
N MET A 1 -2.90 -3.10 29.33
CA MET A 1 -3.13 -3.98 28.17
C MET A 1 -2.17 -3.48 27.11
N ASN A 2 -0.96 -4.05 27.04
CA ASN A 2 0.19 -3.44 26.36
C ASN A 2 0.48 -4.18 25.06
N LEU A 3 -0.04 -3.69 23.94
CA LEU A 3 0.22 -4.26 22.62
C LEU A 3 1.57 -3.72 22.10
N ARG A 4 2.59 -4.58 22.06
CA ARG A 4 3.91 -4.25 21.49
C ARG A 4 3.89 -4.61 20.00
N ILE A 5 3.55 -3.64 19.15
CA ILE A 5 3.65 -3.80 17.69
C ILE A 5 5.09 -3.50 17.27
N LEU A 6 5.83 -4.53 16.87
CA LEU A 6 7.17 -4.40 16.30
C LEU A 6 7.05 -4.42 14.77
N ILE A 7 7.12 -3.25 14.12
CA ILE A 7 7.14 -3.15 12.64
C ILE A 7 8.55 -3.48 12.17
N GLY A 8 8.81 -4.75 11.90
CA GLY A 8 10.03 -5.23 11.26
C GLY A 8 9.81 -5.40 9.75
N MET A 9 10.36 -4.50 8.94
CA MET A 9 10.46 -4.68 7.49
C MET A 9 11.54 -5.72 7.20
N VAL A 10 11.14 -7.00 7.17
CA VAL A 10 12.05 -8.10 6.80
C VAL A 10 11.96 -8.32 5.30
N LEU A 11 13.09 -8.10 4.62
CA LEU A 11 13.34 -8.52 3.26
C LEU A 11 13.40 -10.07 3.24
N LEU A 12 12.31 -10.75 2.89
CA LEU A 12 12.32 -12.22 2.75
C LEU A 12 11.88 -12.63 1.35
N GLY A 13 12.86 -13.08 0.57
CA GLY A 13 12.62 -13.89 -0.61
C GLY A 13 12.06 -15.26 -0.22
N MET A 14 11.28 -15.82 -1.14
CA MET A 14 10.80 -17.21 -1.18
C MET A 14 9.66 -17.56 -0.20
N ILE A 15 8.44 -17.25 -0.62
CA ILE A 15 7.22 -17.96 -0.20
C ILE A 15 6.82 -18.89 -1.37
N PRO A 16 6.70 -20.22 -1.19
CA PRO A 16 6.25 -21.13 -2.24
C PRO A 16 4.76 -20.88 -2.54
N GLY A 17 4.42 -20.64 -3.81
CA GLY A 17 3.04 -20.34 -4.25
C GLY A 17 2.78 -18.87 -4.59
N PHE A 18 3.76 -17.99 -4.43
CA PHE A 18 3.70 -16.63 -4.98
C PHE A 18 4.23 -16.64 -6.42
N ASP A 19 3.35 -16.83 -7.40
CA ASP A 19 3.70 -16.60 -8.80
C ASP A 19 3.76 -15.08 -9.06
N ALA A 20 4.88 -14.46 -8.69
CA ALA A 20 5.22 -13.09 -9.09
C ALA A 20 5.78 -13.03 -10.51
N ALA A 21 5.83 -14.15 -11.22
CA ALA A 21 6.64 -14.33 -12.42
C ALA A 21 5.79 -14.53 -13.68
N SER A 22 4.91 -13.58 -14.01
CA SER A 22 4.67 -13.20 -15.42
C SER A 22 3.76 -11.96 -15.46
N SER A 23 4.27 -10.78 -15.80
CA SER A 23 4.11 -10.27 -17.17
C SER A 23 4.76 -8.88 -17.36
N TYR A 24 5.45 -8.34 -16.35
CA TYR A 24 5.85 -6.92 -16.37
C TYR A 24 7.28 -6.70 -16.85
N GLN A 25 7.43 -6.03 -17.99
CA GLN A 25 8.72 -5.64 -18.57
C GLN A 25 9.31 -4.46 -17.78
N GLN A 26 10.30 -4.72 -16.92
CA GLN A 26 11.09 -3.64 -16.31
C GLN A 26 11.87 -2.89 -17.39
N LYS A 27 11.52 -1.61 -17.62
CA LYS A 27 12.30 -0.73 -18.51
C LYS A 27 13.21 0.14 -17.65
N LYS A 28 14.53 -0.04 -17.82
CA LYS A 28 15.56 0.77 -17.14
C LYS A 28 15.37 2.25 -17.47
N GLY A 29 15.37 3.12 -16.46
CA GLY A 29 15.22 4.58 -16.64
C GLY A 29 13.79 5.09 -16.87
N ARG A 30 12.76 4.24 -16.76
CA ARG A 30 11.35 4.66 -16.73
C ARG A 30 10.73 4.33 -15.38
N MET A 31 9.75 5.13 -14.93
CA MET A 31 8.97 4.77 -13.75
C MET A 31 8.14 3.52 -14.07
N ASN A 32 8.58 2.40 -13.51
CA ASN A 32 7.80 1.18 -13.43
C ASN A 32 6.85 1.30 -12.23
N PRO A 33 5.59 0.80 -12.30
CA PRO A 33 4.77 0.61 -11.10
C PRO A 33 5.57 -0.24 -10.14
N VAL A 34 6.04 0.36 -9.05
CA VAL A 34 6.71 -0.38 -7.99
C VAL A 34 5.61 -0.96 -7.12
N VAL A 35 5.18 -2.17 -7.47
CA VAL A 35 4.42 -3.00 -6.54
C VAL A 35 5.44 -3.57 -5.56
N LEU A 36 5.44 -3.04 -4.35
CA LEU A 36 6.29 -3.56 -3.28
C LEU A 36 5.59 -4.73 -2.60
N PRO A 37 6.31 -5.81 -2.26
CA PRO A 37 5.77 -6.77 -1.31
C PRO A 37 5.51 -6.05 0.02
N ALA A 38 4.31 -6.24 0.57
CA ALA A 38 3.95 -5.77 1.90
C ALA A 38 3.45 -6.96 2.72
N MET A 39 4.03 -7.16 3.90
CA MET A 39 3.59 -8.15 4.87
C MET A 39 3.34 -7.43 6.18
N VAL A 40 2.11 -7.56 6.70
CA VAL A 40 1.76 -7.14 8.05
C VAL A 40 1.60 -8.41 8.86
N ARG A 41 2.43 -8.57 9.89
CA ARG A 41 2.35 -9.71 10.81
C ARG A 41 2.01 -9.19 12.19
N GLU A 42 0.80 -9.47 12.62
CA GLU A 42 0.40 -9.37 14.01
C GLU A 42 0.51 -10.76 14.65
N LEU A 43 1.10 -10.84 15.85
CA LEU A 43 1.53 -12.12 16.43
C LEU A 43 0.37 -13.08 16.74
N ASP A 44 -0.83 -12.57 17.02
CA ASP A 44 -1.90 -13.37 17.63
C ASP A 44 -3.16 -13.50 16.77
N TYR A 45 -3.26 -12.77 15.65
CA TYR A 45 -4.59 -12.40 15.16
C TYR A 45 -4.99 -12.96 13.77
N ARG A 46 -4.16 -12.87 12.73
CA ARG A 46 -4.44 -13.47 11.40
C ARG A 46 -3.18 -13.99 10.73
N ILE A 47 -3.01 -15.31 10.68
CA ILE A 47 -1.85 -15.95 10.05
C ILE A 47 -2.23 -16.42 8.63
N GLY A 48 -1.38 -16.12 7.65
CA GLY A 48 -1.47 -16.71 6.31
C GLY A 48 -2.61 -16.21 5.42
N GLN A 49 -3.26 -15.10 5.77
CA GLN A 49 -4.31 -14.50 4.93
C GLN A 49 -3.70 -13.66 3.80
N VAL A 50 -4.32 -13.73 2.62
CA VAL A 50 -3.96 -12.92 1.45
C VAL A 50 -5.08 -11.90 1.19
N SER A 51 -4.71 -10.71 0.72
CA SER A 51 -5.65 -9.68 0.29
C SER A 51 -5.22 -9.12 -1.05
N HIS A 52 -6.19 -8.91 -1.93
CA HIS A 52 -5.98 -8.22 -3.21
C HIS A 52 -6.47 -6.76 -3.16
N GLU A 53 -6.84 -6.31 -1.96
CA GLU A 53 -7.23 -4.92 -1.73
C GLU A 53 -6.08 -3.98 -2.01
N PHE A 54 -6.42 -2.82 -2.56
CA PHE A 54 -5.42 -1.87 -3.01
C PHE A 54 -4.96 -0.96 -1.87
N VAL A 55 -3.67 -1.04 -1.51
CA VAL A 55 -3.07 -0.29 -0.40
C VAL A 55 -1.78 0.41 -0.85
N SER A 56 -1.35 1.41 -0.09
CA SER A 56 -0.16 2.22 -0.36
C SER A 56 0.75 2.32 0.87
N ALA A 57 2.03 2.58 0.65
CA ALA A 57 2.96 2.94 1.73
C ALA A 57 2.52 4.21 2.49
N LEU A 58 1.74 5.09 1.85
CA LEU A 58 1.17 6.29 2.47
C LEU A 58 0.23 5.96 3.63
N ASP A 59 -0.38 4.77 3.62
CA ASP A 59 -1.37 4.34 4.59
C ASP A 59 -0.72 3.92 5.93
N ILE A 60 0.60 3.72 5.96
CA ILE A 60 1.35 3.33 7.17
C ILE A 60 1.21 4.39 8.27
N LEU A 61 1.35 5.68 7.92
CA LEU A 61 1.27 6.77 8.89
C LEU A 61 -0.08 6.83 9.61
N PRO A 62 -1.23 6.98 8.91
CA PRO A 62 -2.52 7.04 9.58
C PRO A 62 -2.88 5.72 10.30
N THR A 63 -2.52 4.56 9.73
CA THR A 63 -2.78 3.26 10.37
C THR A 63 -1.99 3.11 11.68
N THR A 64 -0.72 3.52 11.71
CA THR A 64 0.10 3.45 12.94
C THR A 64 -0.39 4.44 14.00
N ALA A 65 -0.82 5.63 13.60
CA ALA A 65 -1.43 6.59 14.50
C ALA A 65 -2.71 6.02 15.14
N ALA A 66 -3.59 5.42 14.34
CA ALA A 66 -4.79 4.74 14.83
C ALA A 66 -4.45 3.55 15.76
N ALA A 67 -3.46 2.74 15.40
CA ALA A 67 -3.02 1.60 16.22
C ALA A 67 -2.41 2.00 17.58
N THR A 68 -1.90 3.23 17.68
CA THR A 68 -1.23 3.75 18.89
C THR A 68 -2.06 4.79 19.64
N ASP A 69 -3.31 5.03 19.22
CA ASP A 69 -4.21 6.04 19.78
C ASP A 69 -3.62 7.46 19.77
N VAL A 70 -2.83 7.77 18.72
CA VAL A 70 -2.20 9.07 18.51
C VAL A 70 -3.03 9.89 17.52
N SER A 71 -3.29 11.15 17.86
CA SER A 71 -3.98 12.08 16.96
C SER A 71 -3.09 12.52 15.79
N LEU A 72 -3.64 12.49 14.58
CA LEU A 72 -2.98 13.04 13.39
C LEU A 72 -3.11 14.57 13.32
N PRO A 73 -2.19 15.26 12.62
CA PRO A 73 -2.31 16.69 12.36
C PRO A 73 -3.60 17.01 11.61
N THR A 74 -4.35 18.01 12.08
CA THR A 74 -5.59 18.50 11.45
C THR A 74 -5.36 19.72 10.56
N ASP A 75 -4.13 20.25 10.54
CA ASP A 75 -3.72 21.44 9.80
C ASP A 75 -3.34 21.17 8.33
N ARG A 76 -3.29 19.90 7.92
CA ARG A 76 -2.87 19.47 6.59
C ARG A 76 -3.64 18.24 6.11
N LYS A 77 -3.67 18.07 4.80
CA LYS A 77 -4.20 16.85 4.18
C LYS A 77 -3.16 15.75 4.22
N LEU A 78 -3.62 14.52 4.41
CA LEU A 78 -2.84 13.30 4.30
C LEU A 78 -3.44 12.47 3.16
N ASP A 79 -2.56 11.91 2.32
CA ASP A 79 -2.96 11.04 1.21
C ASP A 79 -3.16 9.57 1.62
N GLY A 80 -2.76 9.24 2.85
CA GLY A 80 -2.90 7.92 3.44
C GLY A 80 -4.27 7.73 4.09
N PHE A 81 -4.71 6.48 4.16
CA PHE A 81 -5.92 6.07 4.85
C PHE A 81 -5.61 5.15 6.03
N ASP A 82 -6.44 5.22 7.08
CA ASP A 82 -6.39 4.26 8.18
C ASP A 82 -6.89 2.88 7.72
N LEU A 83 -6.01 1.88 7.82
CA LEU A 83 -6.30 0.49 7.46
C LEU A 83 -6.63 -0.38 8.68
N MET A 84 -6.64 0.15 9.90
CA MET A 84 -7.00 -0.61 11.10
C MET A 84 -8.33 -1.36 10.98
N PRO A 85 -9.39 -0.79 10.39
CA PRO A 85 -10.65 -1.52 10.18
C PRO A 85 -10.52 -2.77 9.28
N MET A 86 -9.53 -2.80 8.39
CA MET A 86 -9.23 -3.95 7.53
C MET A 86 -8.33 -4.99 8.21
N LEU A 87 -7.46 -4.55 9.11
CA LEU A 87 -6.45 -5.37 9.78
C LEU A 87 -7.02 -6.10 11.01
N VAL A 88 -7.83 -5.40 11.82
CA VAL A 88 -8.36 -5.90 13.10
C VAL A 88 -9.50 -6.92 12.91
N LYS A 89 -9.79 -7.69 13.96
CA LYS A 89 -10.96 -8.58 14.02
C LYS A 89 -12.22 -7.77 14.00
N GLN A 90 -13.10 -8.07 13.05
CA GLN A 90 -14.49 -7.78 13.26
C GLN A 90 -15.00 -8.81 14.27
N VAL A 91 -15.47 -8.32 15.42
CA VAL A 91 -15.95 -9.12 16.55
C VAL A 91 -17.12 -10.02 16.12
N ASP A 92 -17.82 -9.60 15.06
CA ASP A 92 -18.95 -10.29 14.46
C ASP A 92 -18.56 -10.89 13.10
N SER A 93 -19.36 -11.83 12.59
CA SER A 93 -19.21 -12.49 11.28
C SER A 93 -19.33 -11.55 10.06
N SER A 94 -19.09 -10.27 10.26
CA SER A 94 -19.15 -9.23 9.26
C SER A 94 -18.10 -9.47 8.17
N PRO A 95 -18.42 -9.12 6.91
CA PRO A 95 -17.47 -9.21 5.81
C PRO A 95 -16.26 -8.32 6.04
N ARG A 96 -15.09 -8.80 5.59
CA ARG A 96 -13.86 -8.02 5.57
C ARG A 96 -14.12 -6.65 4.93
N GLN A 97 -13.69 -5.58 5.59
CA GLN A 97 -13.77 -4.25 5.01
C GLN A 97 -12.81 -4.13 3.81
N GLU A 98 -13.34 -3.57 2.73
CA GLU A 98 -12.60 -3.22 1.52
C GLU A 98 -11.65 -2.05 1.80
N SER A 99 -10.67 -1.87 0.93
CA SER A 99 -9.79 -0.71 1.04
C SER A 99 -10.59 0.59 0.85
N PRO A 100 -10.39 1.60 1.72
CA PRO A 100 -10.93 2.93 1.47
C PRO A 100 -10.29 3.60 0.25
N ARG A 101 -9.15 3.09 -0.22
CA ARG A 101 -8.40 3.62 -1.36
C ARG A 101 -8.99 3.13 -2.68
N GLN A 102 -9.64 4.04 -3.41
CA GLN A 102 -10.17 3.77 -4.75
C GLN A 102 -9.18 4.07 -5.88
N GLU A 103 -8.22 4.96 -5.63
CA GLU A 103 -7.26 5.45 -6.61
C GLU A 103 -5.85 5.64 -6.05
N PHE A 104 -4.87 5.67 -6.95
CA PHE A 104 -3.49 5.99 -6.62
C PHE A 104 -2.80 6.77 -7.72
N VAL A 105 -2.12 7.81 -7.28
CA VAL A 105 -1.50 8.81 -8.12
C VAL A 105 0.02 8.61 -8.07
N SER A 106 0.63 8.35 -9.23
CA SER A 106 2.07 8.09 -9.34
C SER A 106 2.81 9.34 -9.82
N TYR A 107 3.62 9.89 -8.92
CA TYR A 107 4.50 11.03 -9.20
C TYR A 107 5.93 10.57 -9.48
N ASN A 108 6.61 11.29 -10.38
CA ASN A 108 8.05 11.26 -10.55
C ASN A 108 8.60 12.66 -10.27
N GLY A 109 9.18 12.84 -9.09
CA GLY A 109 9.47 14.16 -8.55
C GLY A 109 8.19 15.00 -8.48
N LEU A 110 8.17 16.14 -9.16
CA LEU A 110 7.02 17.04 -9.21
C LEU A 110 6.06 16.76 -10.39
N THR A 111 6.33 15.73 -11.18
CA THR A 111 5.53 15.42 -12.38
C THR A 111 4.56 14.29 -12.10
N LEU A 112 3.27 14.56 -12.31
CA LEU A 112 2.25 13.52 -12.34
C LEU A 112 2.39 12.68 -13.61
N GLU A 113 2.67 11.39 -13.48
CA GLU A 113 2.87 10.53 -14.65
C GLU A 113 1.74 9.52 -14.89
N ALA A 114 1.05 9.08 -13.84
CA ALA A 114 0.00 8.09 -14.00
C ALA A 114 -1.01 8.13 -12.85
N VAL A 115 -2.22 7.68 -13.15
CA VAL A 115 -3.30 7.45 -12.17
C VAL A 115 -3.78 6.01 -12.34
N ARG A 116 -3.90 5.29 -11.23
CA ARG A 116 -4.48 3.94 -11.17
C ARG A 116 -5.84 4.01 -10.47
N MET A 117 -6.84 3.36 -11.06
CA MET A 117 -8.16 3.17 -10.47
C MET A 117 -8.63 1.75 -10.78
N GLY A 118 -8.77 0.93 -9.74
CA GLY A 118 -9.05 -0.50 -9.86
C GLY A 118 -8.04 -1.23 -10.79
N PRO A 119 -8.51 -1.94 -11.84
CA PRO A 119 -7.64 -2.65 -12.77
C PRO A 119 -6.99 -1.73 -13.81
N TRP A 120 -7.42 -0.47 -13.92
CA TRP A 120 -6.96 0.45 -14.96
C TRP A 120 -5.84 1.35 -14.49
N LYS A 121 -4.87 1.61 -15.37
CA LYS A 121 -3.80 2.60 -15.15
C LYS A 121 -3.69 3.53 -16.35
N LEU A 122 -4.05 4.79 -16.17
CA LEU A 122 -3.87 5.85 -17.15
C LEU A 122 -2.45 6.40 -17.05
N HIS A 123 -1.73 6.43 -18.18
CA HIS A 123 -0.45 7.12 -18.32
C HIS A 123 -0.69 8.50 -18.93
N LEU A 124 -0.22 9.55 -18.27
CA LEU A 124 -0.32 10.91 -18.78
C LEU A 124 0.78 11.22 -19.81
N PRO A 125 0.53 12.18 -20.72
CA PRO A 125 1.54 12.62 -21.67
C PRO A 125 2.79 13.12 -20.95
N ARG A 126 3.94 12.55 -21.27
CA ARG A 126 5.24 13.04 -20.80
C ARG A 126 5.77 14.06 -21.80
N LYS A 127 6.32 15.17 -21.33
CA LYS A 127 7.20 15.96 -22.19
C LYS A 127 8.40 15.08 -22.56
N ALA A 128 8.73 15.02 -23.85
CA ALA A 128 9.95 14.37 -24.27
C ALA A 128 11.12 15.02 -23.53
N VAL A 129 11.96 14.22 -22.88
CA VAL A 129 13.24 14.71 -22.37
C VAL A 129 14.05 15.08 -23.62
N ASN A 130 14.20 16.37 -23.88
CA ASN A 130 15.25 16.83 -24.77
C ASN A 130 16.56 16.55 -24.04
N LEU A 131 17.21 15.44 -24.40
CA LEU A 131 18.59 15.19 -23.99
C LEU A 131 19.43 16.24 -24.73
N VAL A 132 19.89 17.24 -23.98
CA VAL A 132 20.91 18.21 -24.42
C VAL A 132 22.27 17.54 -24.31
#